data_AF-A0A3C1VQ86-F1
#
_entry.id   AF-A0A3C1VQ86-F1
#
_cell.length_a   1.000
_cell.length_b   1.000
_cell.length_c   1.000
_cell.angle_alpha   90.00
_cell.angle_beta   90.00
_cell.angle_gamma   90.00
#
_symmetry.space_group_name_H-M   'P 1'
#
loop_
_entity.id
_entity.type
_entity.pdbx_description
1 polymer ?
#
loop_
_entity_poly.entity_id
_entity_poly.type
_entity_poly.pdbx_seq_one_letter_code
_entity_poly.pdbx_strand_id
1 'polypeptide(L)'
;MKKILTKSLVWIGYLAVLLLLPQFFDSILAVSLFNQMAIAVVFALSYNMLLGQGGMLSFGHAVYFGLGGFLAVHALLLIEFETVYFSIVYIPLLAGLVGLLAALLIGRSGGGVSR
;
A
#
# COMPACT_ATOMS: atom_id res chain seq x y z
N MET A 1 -33.90 10.52 6.37
CA MET A 1 -32.78 11.41 5.96
C MET A 1 -31.90 11.86 7.14
N LYS A 2 -32.43 12.40 8.25
CA LYS A 2 -31.62 12.80 9.44
C LYS A 2 -30.65 11.73 9.99
N LYS A 3 -31.04 10.44 9.99
CA LYS A 3 -30.19 9.32 10.46
C LYS A 3 -28.95 9.03 9.58
N ILE A 4 -28.98 9.38 8.29
CA ILE A 4 -27.82 9.22 7.41
C ILE A 4 -26.85 10.37 7.66
N LEU A 5 -27.40 11.59 7.82
CA LEU A 5 -26.62 12.79 8.11
C LEU A 5 -25.84 12.68 9.43
N THR A 6 -26.44 12.14 10.49
CA THR A 6 -25.75 11.92 11.77
C THR A 6 -24.68 10.82 11.70
N LYS A 7 -24.91 9.75 10.93
CA LYS A 7 -23.90 8.70 10.69
C LYS A 7 -22.69 9.26 9.92
N SER A 8 -22.93 10.03 8.85
CA SER A 8 -21.87 10.68 8.09
C SER A 8 -21.06 11.67 8.96
N LEU A 9 -21.72 12.39 9.87
CA LEU A 9 -21.07 13.28 10.83
C LEU A 9 -20.11 12.54 11.77
N VAL A 10 -20.48 11.35 12.24
CA VAL A 10 -19.60 10.51 13.08
C VAL A 10 -18.37 10.05 12.29
N TRP A 11 -18.54 9.63 11.03
CA TRP A 11 -17.42 9.23 10.18
C TRP A 11 -16.49 10.39 9.82
N ILE A 12 -17.06 11.57 9.54
CA ILE A 12 -16.28 12.80 9.29
C ILE A 12 -15.52 13.20 10.56
N GLY A 13 -16.15 13.13 11.73
CA GLY A 13 -15.49 13.38 13.01
C GLY A 13 -14.36 12.40 13.30
N TYR A 14 -14.56 11.11 13.03
CA TYR A 14 -13.52 10.09 13.15
C TYR A 14 -12.34 10.34 12.20
N LEU A 15 -12.62 10.72 10.95
CA LEU A 15 -11.60 11.08 9.97
C LEU A 15 -10.82 12.33 10.39
N ALA A 16 -11.50 13.34 10.94
CA ALA A 16 -10.85 14.53 11.48
C ALA A 16 -9.91 14.19 12.65
N VAL A 17 -10.34 13.32 13.58
CA VAL A 17 -9.49 12.87 14.70
C VAL A 17 -8.26 12.13 14.19
N LEU A 18 -8.41 11.24 13.21
CA LEU A 18 -7.29 10.50 12.61
C LEU A 18 -6.26 11.42 11.94
N LEU A 19 -6.69 12.51 11.28
CA LEU A 19 -5.80 13.47 10.63
C LEU A 19 -5.09 14.39 11.64
N LEU A 20 -5.75 14.71 12.76
CA LEU A 20 -5.19 15.55 13.81
C LEU A 20 -4.24 14.78 14.73
N LEU A 21 -4.45 13.47 14.90
CA LEU A 21 -3.63 12.58 15.73
C LEU A 21 -2.11 12.70 15.49
N PRO A 22 -1.59 12.59 14.25
CA PRO A 22 -0.16 12.67 14.00
C PRO A 22 0.44 14.07 14.26
N GLN A 23 -0.39 15.13 14.35
CA GLN A 23 0.10 16.49 14.63
C GLN A 23 0.44 16.73 16.12
N PHE A 24 0.01 15.86 17.02
CA PHE A 24 0.33 15.95 18.45
C PHE A 24 1.55 15.12 18.86
N PHE A 25 2.06 14.27 17.96
CA PHE A 25 3.16 13.36 18.22
C PHE A 25 4.33 13.65 17.27
N ASP A 26 5.26 14.50 17.70
CA ASP A 26 6.42 14.93 16.88
C ASP A 26 7.57 13.91 16.82
N SER A 27 7.44 12.76 17.49
CA SER A 27 8.49 11.73 17.48
C SER A 27 8.49 10.95 16.16
N ILE A 28 9.65 10.89 15.50
CA ILE A 28 9.88 10.13 14.25
C ILE A 28 9.43 8.67 14.39
N LEU A 29 9.69 8.05 15.55
CA LEU A 29 9.27 6.68 15.82
C LEU A 29 7.74 6.56 15.94
N ALA A 30 7.10 7.53 16.59
CA ALA A 30 5.64 7.54 16.72
C ALA A 30 4.97 7.68 15.35
N VAL A 31 5.44 8.61 14.51
CA VAL A 31 4.91 8.82 13.15
C VAL A 31 5.12 7.58 12.27
N SER A 32 6.28 6.93 12.34
CA SER A 32 6.54 5.68 11.62
C SER A 32 5.60 4.55 12.05
N LEU A 33 5.38 4.37 13.36
CA LEU A 33 4.44 3.38 13.87
C LEU A 33 2.99 3.69 13.48
N PHE A 34 2.57 4.97 13.49
CA PHE A 34 1.24 5.36 13.01
C PHE A 34 1.04 5.02 11.53
N ASN A 35 2.04 5.27 10.67
CA ASN A 35 2.00 4.87 9.27
C ASN A 35 1.88 3.35 9.12
N GLN A 36 2.67 2.57 9.86
CA GLN A 36 2.61 1.10 9.81
C GLN A 36 1.24 0.58 10.26
N MET A 37 0.68 1.13 11.33
CA MET A 37 -0.66 0.78 11.81
C MET A 37 -1.74 1.14 10.79
N ALA A 38 -1.66 2.32 10.16
CA ALA A 38 -2.60 2.74 9.12
C ALA A 38 -2.57 1.79 7.91
N ILE A 39 -1.37 1.43 7.43
CA ILE A 39 -1.19 0.43 6.36
C ILE A 39 -1.82 -0.91 6.76
N ALA A 40 -1.57 -1.37 8.00
CA ALA A 40 -2.12 -2.63 8.50
C ALA A 40 -3.66 -2.61 8.61
N VAL A 41 -4.26 -1.50 9.05
CA VAL A 41 -5.72 -1.33 9.11
C VAL A 41 -6.34 -1.37 7.72
N VAL A 42 -5.78 -0.63 6.75
CA VAL A 42 -6.25 -0.64 5.36
C VAL A 42 -6.10 -2.03 4.74
N PHE A 43 -4.98 -2.70 4.99
CA PHE A 43 -4.75 -4.08 4.56
C PHE A 43 -5.78 -5.04 5.15
N ALA A 44 -6.01 -5.01 6.46
CA ALA A 44 -6.96 -5.88 7.15
C ALA A 44 -8.41 -5.63 6.70
N LEU A 45 -8.81 -4.36 6.50
CA LEU A 45 -10.14 -4.01 6.01
C LEU A 45 -10.35 -4.49 4.56
N SER A 46 -9.37 -4.26 3.69
CA SER A 46 -9.43 -4.70 2.29
C SER A 46 -9.45 -6.22 2.20
N TYR A 47 -8.65 -6.90 3.02
CA TYR A 47 -8.65 -8.35 3.17
C TYR A 47 -10.02 -8.88 3.64
N ASN A 48 -10.61 -8.24 4.65
CA ASN A 48 -11.94 -8.60 5.14
C ASN A 48 -13.02 -8.44 4.06
N MET A 49 -12.94 -7.42 3.21
CA MET A 49 -13.87 -7.24 2.09
C MET A 49 -13.66 -8.29 0.98
N LEU A 50 -12.41 -8.61 0.63
CA LEU A 50 -12.07 -9.60 -0.39
C LEU A 50 -12.46 -11.02 0.02
N LEU A 51 -12.23 -11.41 1.28
CA LEU A 51 -12.68 -12.70 1.80
C LEU A 51 -14.19 -12.74 2.06
N GLY A 52 -14.77 -11.64 2.55
CA GLY A 52 -16.17 -11.60 2.98
C GLY A 52 -17.20 -11.66 1.85
N GLN A 53 -16.87 -11.23 0.64
CA GLN A 53 -17.78 -11.27 -0.52
C GLN A 53 -17.18 -11.93 -1.76
N GLY A 54 -15.85 -12.06 -1.86
CA GLY A 54 -15.17 -12.50 -3.08
C GLY A 54 -14.61 -13.92 -3.04
N GLY A 55 -14.35 -14.52 -1.86
CA GLY A 55 -13.74 -15.86 -1.73
C GLY A 55 -12.36 -16.03 -2.38
N MET A 56 -11.83 -14.99 -3.04
CA MET A 56 -10.60 -15.01 -3.81
C MET A 56 -9.46 -14.45 -2.98
N LEU A 57 -8.64 -15.35 -2.44
CA LEU A 57 -7.42 -15.03 -1.71
C LEU A 57 -6.19 -15.25 -2.61
N SER A 58 -6.01 -14.48 -3.68
CA SER A 58 -4.82 -14.62 -4.52
C SER A 58 -3.71 -13.67 -4.07
N PHE A 59 -2.83 -14.15 -3.20
CA PHE A 59 -1.57 -13.46 -2.89
C PHE A 59 -0.55 -13.50 -4.03
N GLY A 60 -0.78 -14.33 -5.06
CA GLY A 60 0.10 -14.41 -6.23
C GLY A 60 0.18 -13.10 -7.00
N HIS A 61 -0.93 -12.37 -7.13
CA HIS A 61 -0.95 -11.04 -7.76
C HIS A 61 -0.43 -9.94 -6.82
N ALA A 62 -0.65 -10.08 -5.51
CA ALA A 62 -0.18 -9.12 -4.50
C ALA A 62 1.36 -9.09 -4.40
N VAL A 63 2.02 -10.22 -4.68
CA VAL A 63 3.49 -10.34 -4.71
C VAL A 63 4.13 -9.37 -5.71
N TYR A 64 3.50 -9.09 -6.85
CA TYR A 64 4.05 -8.17 -7.86
C TYR A 64 4.18 -6.74 -7.33
N PHE A 65 3.18 -6.28 -6.56
CA PHE A 65 3.22 -4.98 -5.90
C PHE A 65 4.26 -4.95 -4.78
N GLY A 66 4.42 -6.05 -4.03
CA GLY A 66 5.44 -6.18 -2.99
C GLY A 66 6.87 -6.08 -3.55
N LEU A 67 7.16 -6.77 -4.67
CA LEU A 67 8.46 -6.71 -5.34
C LEU A 67 8.75 -5.31 -5.92
N GLY A 68 7.75 -4.67 -6.51
CA GLY A 68 7.85 -3.28 -6.99
C GLY A 68 8.17 -2.29 -5.86
N GLY A 69 7.49 -2.43 -4.71
CA GLY A 69 7.75 -1.60 -3.53
C GLY A 69 9.14 -1.81 -2.93
N PHE A 70 9.60 -3.07 -2.83
CA PHE A 70 10.94 -3.40 -2.34
C PHE A 70 12.05 -2.76 -3.19
N LEU A 71 11.93 -2.83 -4.51
CA LEU A 71 12.91 -2.19 -5.41
C LEU A 71 12.77 -0.68 -5.46
N ALA A 72 11.59 -0.10 -5.24
CA ALA A 72 11.45 1.34 -5.05
C ALA A 72 12.22 1.85 -3.83
N VAL A 73 12.15 1.15 -2.70
CA VAL A 73 12.94 1.51 -1.51
C VAL A 73 14.44 1.37 -1.77
N HIS A 74 14.87 0.32 -2.48
CA HIS A 74 16.28 0.20 -2.88
C HIS A 74 16.72 1.36 -3.78
N ALA A 75 15.87 1.77 -4.73
CA ALA A 75 16.17 2.91 -5.59
C ALA A 75 16.24 4.23 -4.81
N LEU A 76 15.40 4.41 -3.79
CA LEU A 76 15.49 5.56 -2.88
C LEU A 76 16.80 5.55 -2.08
N LEU A 77 17.21 4.39 -1.55
CA LEU A 77 18.50 4.26 -0.87
C LEU A 77 19.67 4.55 -1.80
N LEU A 78 19.62 4.12 -3.07
CA LEU A 78 20.67 4.42 -4.05
C LEU A 78 20.78 5.92 -4.38
N ILE A 79 19.65 6.64 -4.36
CA ILE A 79 19.62 8.11 -4.46
C ILE A 79 20.23 8.75 -3.20
N GLU A 80 19.88 8.24 -2.02
CA GLU A 80 20.41 8.72 -0.74
C GLU A 80 21.93 8.53 -0.63
N PHE A 81 22.47 7.41 -1.12
CA PHE A 81 23.90 7.13 -1.16
C PHE A 81 24.64 7.78 -2.33
N GLU A 82 24.02 8.72 -3.05
CA GLU A 82 24.64 9.46 -4.17
C GLU A 82 25.14 8.57 -5.33
N THR A 83 24.70 7.31 -5.40
CA THR A 83 25.13 6.35 -6.43
C THR A 83 24.40 6.56 -7.75
N VAL A 84 23.15 7.03 -7.69
CA VAL A 84 22.29 7.27 -8.86
C VAL A 84 21.49 8.55 -8.64
N TYR A 85 21.51 9.46 -9.62
CA TYR A 85 20.78 10.72 -9.54
C TYR A 85 19.59 10.73 -10.50
N PHE A 86 18.38 10.61 -9.97
CA PHE A 86 17.15 10.84 -10.73
C PHE A 86 16.03 11.35 -9.81
N SER A 87 15.03 12.01 -10.39
CA SER A 87 13.93 12.61 -9.62
C SER A 87 13.09 11.54 -8.91
N ILE A 88 12.80 11.77 -7.62
CA ILE A 88 11.95 10.92 -6.77
C ILE A 88 10.56 10.71 -7.40
N VAL A 89 10.11 11.63 -8.25
CA VAL A 89 8.84 11.53 -9.00
C VAL A 89 8.77 10.28 -9.89
N TYR A 90 9.92 9.74 -10.34
CA TYR A 90 9.97 8.54 -11.16
C TYR A 90 9.96 7.23 -10.36
N ILE A 91 10.08 7.28 -9.04
CA ILE A 91 10.11 6.07 -8.19
C ILE A 91 8.82 5.23 -8.31
N PRO A 92 7.60 5.81 -8.32
CA PRO A 92 6.38 5.03 -8.54
C PRO A 92 6.34 4.36 -9.92
N LEU A 93 6.87 5.02 -10.95
CA LEU A 93 6.95 4.46 -12.29
C LEU A 93 7.93 3.28 -12.34
N LEU A 94 9.09 3.42 -11.69
CA LEU A 94 10.07 2.35 -11.53
C LEU A 94 9.47 1.15 -10.79
N ALA A 95 8.77 1.38 -9.68
CA ALA A 95 8.05 0.35 -8.93
C ALA A 95 7.04 -0.40 -9.81
N GLY A 96 6.25 0.33 -10.59
CA GLY A 96 5.27 -0.23 -11.52
C GLY A 96 5.93 -1.07 -12.62
N LEU A 97 7.04 -0.60 -13.18
CA LEU A 97 7.77 -1.29 -14.23
C LEU A 97 8.41 -2.59 -13.71
N VAL A 98 8.99 -2.54 -12.50
CA VAL A 98 9.49 -3.73 -11.80
C VAL A 98 8.37 -4.73 -11.51
N GLY A 99 7.23 -4.25 -11.01
CA GLY A 99 6.06 -5.10 -10.75
C GLY A 99 5.53 -5.77 -12.03
N LEU A 100 5.53 -5.03 -13.14
CA LEU A 100 5.16 -5.56 -14.46
C LEU A 100 6.15 -6.60 -14.96
N LEU A 101 7.45 -6.37 -14.82
CA LEU A 101 8.48 -7.36 -15.16
C LEU A 101 8.32 -8.63 -14.31
N ALA A 102 8.08 -8.49 -13.00
CA ALA A 102 7.82 -9.64 -12.13
C ALA A 102 6.56 -10.40 -12.58
N ALA A 103 5.48 -9.69 -12.92
CA ALA A 103 4.25 -10.29 -13.43
C ALA A 103 4.45 -11.03 -14.76
N LEU A 104 5.25 -10.49 -15.67
CA LEU A 104 5.56 -11.14 -16.95
C LEU A 104 6.41 -12.40 -16.77
N LEU A 105 7.43 -12.35 -15.91
CA LEU A 105 8.34 -13.48 -15.68
C LEU A 105 7.64 -14.63 -14.93
N ILE A 106 6.94 -14.31 -13.85
CA ILE A 106 6.26 -15.28 -12.98
C ILE A 106 4.96 -15.76 -13.65
N GLY A 107 4.19 -14.84 -14.23
CA GLY A 107 2.95 -15.17 -14.95
C GLY A 107 3.17 -16.08 -16.15
N ARG A 108 4.30 -15.91 -16.86
CA ARG A 108 4.68 -16.82 -17.96
C ARG A 108 5.05 -18.22 -17.47
N SER A 109 5.67 -18.35 -16.29
CA SER A 109 6.07 -19.64 -15.73
C SER A 109 4.89 -20.43 -15.12
N GLY A 110 3.72 -19.79 -14.96
CA GLY A 110 2.44 -20.42 -14.58
C GLY A 110 1.69 -21.07 -15.75
N GLY A 111 2.35 -21.31 -16.90
CA GLY A 111 1.79 -22.07 -18.01
C GLY A 111 1.67 -23.55 -17.66
N GLY A 112 0.60 -23.91 -16.97
CA GLY A 112 0.33 -25.30 -16.62
C GLY A 112 -0.72 -25.57 -15.56
N VAL A 113 -1.84 -24.85 -15.53
CA VAL A 113 -3.09 -25.44 -15.01
C VAL A 113 -4.20 -25.15 -16.00
N SER A 114 -4.57 -26.19 -16.74
CA SER A 114 -5.81 -26.25 -17.49
C SER A 114 -7.00 -26.10 -16.54
N ARG A 115 -7.99 -25.31 -16.97
CA ARG A 115 -9.37 -25.22 -16.45
C ARG A 115 -9.56 -24.40 -15.18
#